data_AF-A0A9E0RRK0-F1
#
_entry.id   AF-A0A9E0RRK0-F1
#
_cell.length_a   1.000
_cell.length_b   1.000
_cell.length_c   1.000
_cell.angle_alpha   90.00
_cell.angle_beta   90.00
_cell.angle_gamma   90.00
#
_symmetry.space_group_name_H-M   'P 1'
#
loop_
_entity.id
_entity.type
_entity.pdbx_description
1 polymer ?
#
loop_
_entity_poly.entity_id
_entity_poly.type
_entity_poly.pdbx_seq_one_letter_code
_entity_poly.pdbx_strand_id
1 'polypeptide(L)'
;MLSPDNHLGIFAALMGLAALAFWLQTTRLGAILTGTVLVILMAIVAANVGLIPHQAPTYDFVFTYLVPVLIPLFLLQGDVRRLLREASRTALAFMVASAGTVAGVLLAIFLLDLSTLAGSANINAADKESAIAGLFAATYIGGSVNYAALGEMTGLSGDASFFSAATAADNLFSAIFLSVLGLLPGVQWLARRFHHHPQTKIHSSNSTISESNTVSMTPTSLCTALAVATLLVTLSDALSTWLDFSGGRYIILTILTLALATMVPKLRDWCIGGFELGVVLSFVFFGSIAAGADVVAMLSVA
;
A
#
# COMPACT_ATOMS: atom_id res chain seq x y z
N MET A 1 6.63 28.69 -0.60
CA MET A 1 6.70 27.83 -1.79
C MET A 1 8.08 27.23 -1.85
N LEU A 2 8.20 25.91 -1.89
CA LEU A 2 9.49 25.23 -2.03
C LEU A 2 9.85 25.10 -3.51
N SER A 3 11.10 25.36 -3.87
CA SER A 3 11.62 25.06 -5.21
C SER A 3 11.67 23.54 -5.45
N PRO A 4 11.40 23.03 -6.67
CA PRO A 4 11.57 21.62 -7.02
C PRO A 4 12.96 21.03 -6.69
N ASP A 5 14.00 21.88 -6.71
CA ASP A 5 15.37 21.47 -6.39
C ASP A 5 15.66 21.42 -4.88
N ASN A 6 14.73 21.88 -4.04
CA ASN A 6 14.89 21.83 -2.59
C ASN A 6 14.54 20.45 -2.03
N HIS A 7 15.38 19.46 -2.34
CA HIS A 7 15.10 18.05 -2.04
C HIS A 7 14.83 17.78 -0.56
N LEU A 8 15.65 18.35 0.34
CA LEU A 8 15.47 18.18 1.78
C LEU A 8 14.21 18.88 2.29
N GLY A 9 13.89 20.07 1.77
CA GLY A 9 12.68 20.80 2.14
C GLY A 9 11.41 20.05 1.75
N ILE A 10 11.38 19.48 0.55
CA ILE A 10 10.26 18.67 0.05
C ILE A 10 10.13 17.39 0.88
N PHE A 11 11.24 16.67 1.12
CA PHE A 11 11.22 15.46 1.94
C PHE A 11 10.77 15.75 3.39
N ALA A 12 11.23 16.86 3.97
CA ALA A 12 10.79 17.31 5.30
C ALA A 12 9.29 17.63 5.34
N ALA A 13 8.75 18.26 4.28
CA ALA A 13 7.32 18.50 4.15
C ALA A 13 6.53 17.18 4.08
N LEU A 14 6.97 16.21 3.28
CA LEU A 14 6.34 14.88 3.20
C LEU A 14 6.35 14.16 4.55
N MET A 15 7.49 14.13 5.24
CA MET A 15 7.60 13.56 6.60
C MET A 15 6.72 14.30 7.60
N GLY A 16 6.63 15.63 7.50
CA GLY A 16 5.75 16.45 8.34
C GLY A 16 4.28 16.13 8.12
N LEU A 17 3.85 16.00 6.86
CA LEU A 17 2.48 15.60 6.51
C LEU A 17 2.15 14.19 6.99
N ALA A 18 3.09 13.25 6.86
CA ALA A 18 2.95 11.89 7.39
C ALA A 18 2.79 11.89 8.92
N ALA A 19 3.64 12.63 9.64
CA ALA A 19 3.57 12.75 11.10
C ALA A 19 2.25 13.39 11.55
N LEU A 20 1.82 14.47 10.89
CA LEU A 20 0.53 15.10 11.12
C LEU A 20 -0.62 14.12 10.90
N ALA A 21 -0.58 13.30 9.85
CA ALA A 21 -1.60 12.30 9.58
C ALA A 21 -1.69 11.26 10.70
N PHE A 22 -0.54 10.77 11.21
CA PHE A 22 -0.50 9.87 12.36
C PHE A 22 -1.02 10.50 13.65
N TRP A 23 -0.81 11.80 13.87
CA TRP A 23 -1.38 12.50 15.02
C TRP A 23 -2.88 12.71 14.85
N LEU A 24 -3.33 13.17 13.68
CA LEU A 24 -4.74 13.46 13.42
C LEU A 24 -5.61 12.19 13.44
N GLN A 25 -5.12 11.04 12.97
CA GLN A 25 -5.90 9.80 12.99
C GLN A 25 -6.29 9.34 14.41
N THR A 26 -5.57 9.79 15.45
CA THR A 26 -5.91 9.48 16.85
C THR A 26 -7.09 10.31 17.38
N THR A 27 -7.52 11.34 16.64
CA THR A 27 -8.66 12.18 16.99
C THR A 27 -9.99 11.56 16.54
N ARG A 28 -11.12 11.99 17.11
CA ARG A 28 -12.46 11.45 16.76
C ARG A 28 -12.84 11.61 15.28
N LEU A 29 -12.40 12.70 14.65
CA LEU A 29 -12.65 12.96 13.22
C LEU A 29 -11.65 12.18 12.34
N GLY A 30 -10.39 12.11 12.76
CA GLY A 30 -9.38 11.32 12.05
C GLY A 30 -9.53 9.81 12.22
N ALA A 31 -10.28 9.33 13.19
CA ALA A 31 -10.63 7.91 13.26
C ALA A 31 -11.58 7.48 12.12
N ILE A 32 -12.30 8.43 11.51
CA ILE A 32 -13.21 8.19 10.39
C ILE A 32 -12.43 8.20 9.06
N LEU A 33 -11.44 9.10 8.95
CA LEU A 33 -10.58 9.25 7.78
C LEU A 33 -9.23 8.58 8.08
N THR A 34 -9.00 7.36 7.57
CA THR A 34 -7.75 6.62 7.83
C THR A 34 -6.51 7.51 7.64
N GLY A 35 -5.41 7.23 8.37
CA GLY A 35 -4.19 8.04 8.27
C GLY A 35 -3.70 8.23 6.83
N THR A 36 -3.86 7.22 5.98
CA THR A 36 -3.57 7.29 4.54
C THR A 36 -4.41 8.34 3.81
N VAL A 37 -5.73 8.40 4.07
CA VAL A 37 -6.60 9.43 3.47
C VAL A 37 -6.18 10.82 3.94
N LEU A 38 -5.86 10.96 5.23
CA LEU A 38 -5.41 12.24 5.78
C LEU A 38 -4.13 12.74 5.11
N VAL A 39 -3.09 11.90 4.97
CA VAL A 39 -1.84 12.34 4.32
C VAL A 39 -2.06 12.70 2.86
N ILE A 40 -2.89 11.96 2.12
CA ILE A 40 -3.24 12.27 0.73
C ILE A 40 -3.94 13.63 0.62
N LEU A 41 -5.01 13.84 1.39
CA LEU A 41 -5.76 15.10 1.35
C LEU A 41 -4.88 16.30 1.73
N MET A 42 -4.08 16.16 2.78
CA MET A 42 -3.17 17.24 3.20
C MET A 42 -2.08 17.52 2.16
N ALA A 43 -1.54 16.50 1.49
CA ALA A 43 -0.56 16.67 0.42
C ALA A 43 -1.16 17.33 -0.83
N ILE A 44 -2.39 16.95 -1.23
CA ILE A 44 -3.12 17.64 -2.31
C ILE A 44 -3.28 19.12 -1.97
N VAL A 45 -3.77 19.44 -0.77
CA VAL A 45 -3.95 20.83 -0.32
C VAL A 45 -2.60 21.56 -0.30
N ALA A 46 -1.55 20.95 0.23
CA ALA A 46 -0.22 21.54 0.30
C ALA A 46 0.35 21.85 -1.10
N ALA A 47 0.15 20.97 -2.08
CA ALA A 47 0.63 21.16 -3.44
C ALA A 47 -0.16 22.27 -4.16
N ASN A 48 -1.48 22.26 -4.07
CA ASN A 48 -2.36 23.22 -4.76
C ASN A 48 -2.30 24.63 -4.15
N VAL A 49 -1.98 24.77 -2.85
CA VAL A 49 -1.67 26.07 -2.22
C VAL A 49 -0.25 26.55 -2.55
N GLY A 50 0.57 25.69 -3.19
CA GLY A 50 1.95 26.00 -3.59
C GLY A 50 2.96 25.87 -2.44
N LEU A 51 2.63 25.17 -1.35
CA LEU A 51 3.58 24.89 -0.26
C LEU A 51 4.69 23.95 -0.75
N ILE A 52 4.30 22.87 -1.44
CA ILE A 52 5.17 21.90 -2.11
C ILE A 52 4.92 21.94 -3.63
N PRO A 53 5.91 21.62 -4.49
CA PRO A 53 5.72 21.59 -5.94
C PRO A 53 4.94 20.34 -6.38
N HIS A 54 4.25 20.41 -7.52
CA HIS A 54 3.56 19.26 -8.13
C HIS A 54 4.51 18.24 -8.76
N GLN A 55 5.72 18.67 -9.15
CA GLN A 55 6.75 17.79 -9.69
C GLN A 55 8.09 18.12 -9.05
N ALA A 56 8.83 17.10 -8.63
CA ALA A 56 10.17 17.23 -8.09
C ALA A 56 10.93 15.89 -8.17
N PRO A 57 12.26 15.91 -8.39
CA PRO A 57 13.09 14.70 -8.37
C PRO A 57 13.02 13.92 -7.04
N THR A 58 12.64 14.59 -5.96
CA THR A 58 12.41 13.96 -4.66
C THR A 58 11.27 12.95 -4.70
N TYR A 59 10.24 13.17 -5.51
CA TYR A 59 9.15 12.20 -5.66
C TYR A 59 9.65 10.97 -6.43
N ASP A 60 10.43 11.15 -7.50
CA ASP A 60 11.04 10.05 -8.27
C ASP A 60 11.93 9.17 -7.38
N PHE A 61 12.67 9.76 -6.44
CA PHE A 61 13.45 9.03 -5.45
C PHE A 61 12.57 8.13 -4.57
N VAL A 62 11.39 8.60 -4.16
CA VAL A 62 10.45 7.82 -3.35
C VAL A 62 9.96 6.60 -4.13
N PHE A 63 9.54 6.77 -5.38
CA PHE A 63 9.12 5.65 -6.23
C PHE A 63 10.26 4.68 -6.51
N THR A 64 11.44 5.19 -6.87
CA THR A 64 12.57 4.36 -7.30
C THR A 64 13.18 3.55 -6.16
N TYR A 65 13.26 4.12 -4.95
CA TYR A 65 14.01 3.53 -3.85
C TYR A 65 13.16 3.16 -2.64
N LEU A 66 12.21 4.01 -2.24
CA LEU A 66 11.41 3.72 -1.05
C LEU A 66 10.40 2.61 -1.33
N VAL A 67 9.64 2.69 -2.44
CA VAL A 67 8.58 1.72 -2.76
C VAL A 67 9.10 0.28 -2.84
N PRO A 68 10.21 -0.04 -3.55
CA PRO A 68 10.75 -1.39 -3.55
C PRO A 68 11.17 -1.86 -2.16
N VAL A 69 11.69 -0.97 -1.31
CA VAL A 69 12.13 -1.30 0.06
C VAL A 69 10.94 -1.56 1.00
N LEU A 70 9.77 -0.96 0.75
CA LEU A 70 8.55 -1.24 1.52
C LEU A 70 8.19 -2.73 1.47
N ILE A 71 8.31 -3.35 0.29
CA ILE A 71 7.85 -4.71 0.06
C ILE A 71 8.59 -5.68 1.00
N PRO A 72 9.94 -5.71 1.06
CA PRO A 72 10.61 -6.57 2.01
C PRO A 72 10.36 -6.21 3.46
N LEU A 73 10.28 -4.91 3.81
CA LEU A 73 10.02 -4.49 5.19
C LEU A 73 8.69 -5.07 5.73
N PHE A 74 7.67 -5.15 4.89
CA PHE A 74 6.39 -5.78 5.24
C PHE A 74 6.46 -7.30 5.24
N LEU A 75 7.22 -7.90 4.32
CA LEU A 75 7.28 -9.36 4.16
C LEU A 75 8.25 -10.05 5.12
N LEU A 76 9.26 -9.36 5.66
CA LEU A 76 10.28 -9.93 6.56
C LEU A 76 9.71 -10.48 7.87
N GLN A 77 8.51 -10.03 8.27
CA GLN A 77 7.80 -10.58 9.44
C GLN A 77 6.95 -11.82 9.10
N GLY A 78 6.80 -12.15 7.81
CA GLY A 78 6.04 -13.29 7.34
C GLY A 78 6.76 -14.62 7.52
N ASP A 79 6.03 -15.65 7.94
CA ASP A 79 6.48 -17.04 7.99
C ASP A 79 5.59 -17.86 7.05
N VAL A 80 6.14 -18.36 5.93
CA VAL A 80 5.36 -19.13 4.95
C VAL A 80 4.82 -20.42 5.54
N ARG A 81 5.56 -21.09 6.42
CA ARG A 81 5.11 -22.38 6.98
C ARG A 81 3.90 -22.16 7.86
N ARG A 82 3.95 -21.12 8.68
CA ARG A 82 2.83 -20.68 9.50
C ARG A 82 1.68 -20.16 8.63
N LEU A 83 1.98 -19.31 7.65
CA LEU A 83 1.01 -18.75 6.72
C LEU A 83 0.27 -19.85 5.97
N LEU A 84 0.95 -20.85 5.39
CA LEU A 84 0.30 -21.97 4.70
C LEU A 84 -0.60 -22.77 5.65
N ARG A 85 -0.15 -23.03 6.88
CA ARG A 85 -0.96 -23.77 7.86
C ARG A 85 -2.20 -22.99 8.30
N GLU A 86 -2.06 -21.70 8.60
CA GLU A 86 -3.17 -20.85 9.05
C GLU A 86 -4.10 -20.47 7.89
N ALA A 87 -3.53 -20.04 6.76
CA ALA A 87 -4.27 -19.70 5.55
C ALA A 87 -4.97 -20.92 4.95
N SER A 88 -4.45 -22.15 5.04
CA SER A 88 -5.15 -23.33 4.51
C SER A 88 -6.57 -23.50 5.04
N ARG A 89 -6.84 -23.05 6.28
CA ARG A 89 -8.16 -23.12 6.92
C ARG A 89 -9.14 -22.10 6.35
N THR A 90 -8.64 -20.97 5.86
CA THR A 90 -9.42 -19.87 5.28
C THR A 90 -9.23 -19.74 3.76
N ALA A 91 -8.42 -20.61 3.15
CA ALA A 91 -7.98 -20.51 1.76
C ALA A 91 -9.17 -20.58 0.79
N LEU A 92 -10.15 -21.43 1.07
CA LEU A 92 -11.35 -21.52 0.24
C LEU A 92 -12.15 -20.20 0.32
N ALA A 93 -12.35 -19.64 1.52
CA ALA A 93 -13.01 -18.36 1.69
C ALA A 93 -12.24 -17.23 0.99
N PHE A 94 -10.91 -17.23 1.08
CA PHE A 94 -10.04 -16.29 0.37
C PHE A 94 -10.13 -16.43 -1.15
N MET A 95 -10.18 -17.66 -1.69
CA MET A 95 -10.35 -17.92 -3.11
C MET A 95 -11.71 -17.43 -3.62
N VAL A 96 -12.78 -17.66 -2.86
CA VAL A 96 -14.11 -17.15 -3.18
C VAL A 96 -14.14 -15.62 -3.14
N ALA A 97 -13.54 -15.00 -2.12
CA ALA A 97 -13.43 -13.55 -2.02
C ALA A 97 -12.63 -12.96 -3.18
N SER A 98 -11.48 -13.56 -3.51
CA SER A 98 -10.61 -13.14 -4.62
C SER A 98 -11.32 -13.28 -5.97
N ALA A 99 -12.05 -14.38 -6.19
CA ALA A 99 -12.87 -14.56 -7.39
C ALA A 99 -13.98 -13.51 -7.47
N GLY A 100 -14.61 -13.16 -6.34
CA GLY A 100 -15.56 -12.07 -6.24
C GLY A 100 -14.95 -10.71 -6.60
N THR A 101 -13.75 -10.41 -6.10
CA THR A 101 -13.00 -9.19 -6.46
C THR A 101 -12.70 -9.14 -7.95
N VAL A 102 -12.17 -10.23 -8.53
CA VAL A 102 -11.88 -10.30 -9.96
C VAL A 102 -13.15 -10.13 -10.79
N ALA A 103 -14.24 -10.82 -10.43
CA ALA A 103 -15.52 -10.68 -11.11
C ALA A 103 -16.08 -9.25 -11.02
N GLY A 104 -15.98 -8.61 -9.85
CA GLY A 104 -16.43 -7.23 -9.64
C GLY A 104 -15.63 -6.22 -10.46
N VAL A 105 -14.30 -6.38 -10.52
CA VAL A 105 -13.43 -5.52 -11.34
C VAL A 105 -13.70 -5.72 -12.83
N LEU A 106 -13.84 -6.97 -13.30
CA LEU A 106 -14.18 -7.25 -14.70
C LEU A 106 -15.56 -6.69 -15.07
N LEU A 107 -16.54 -6.79 -14.16
CA LEU A 107 -17.85 -6.18 -14.34
C LEU A 107 -17.75 -4.65 -14.41
N ALA A 108 -16.91 -4.02 -13.58
CA ALA A 108 -16.73 -2.57 -13.60
C ALA A 108 -16.16 -2.09 -14.95
N ILE A 109 -15.17 -2.79 -15.51
CA ILE A 109 -14.58 -2.45 -16.81
C ILE A 109 -15.54 -2.73 -17.97
N PHE A 110 -16.40 -3.74 -17.82
CA PHE A 110 -17.44 -4.00 -18.80
C PHE A 110 -18.53 -2.91 -18.81
N LEU A 111 -18.81 -2.31 -17.66
CA LEU A 111 -19.88 -1.30 -17.50
C LEU A 111 -19.40 0.15 -17.67
N LEU A 112 -18.13 0.42 -17.42
CA LEU A 112 -17.55 1.76 -17.41
C LEU A 112 -16.48 1.87 -18.49
N ASP A 113 -16.53 2.94 -19.26
CA ASP A 113 -15.44 3.31 -20.16
C ASP A 113 -14.32 3.94 -19.34
N LEU A 114 -13.21 3.21 -19.20
CA LEU A 114 -12.02 3.66 -18.46
C LEU A 114 -10.93 4.20 -19.40
N SER A 115 -11.19 4.24 -20.72
CA SER A 115 -10.20 4.65 -21.72
C SER A 115 -9.71 6.10 -21.53
N THR A 116 -10.55 6.96 -20.95
CA THR A 116 -10.26 8.37 -20.67
C THR A 116 -9.46 8.59 -19.37
N LEU A 117 -9.37 7.58 -18.50
CA LEU A 117 -8.59 7.66 -17.26
C LEU A 117 -7.09 7.46 -17.54
N ALA A 118 -6.25 7.83 -16.58
CA ALA A 118 -4.78 7.71 -16.68
C ALA A 118 -4.22 8.25 -18.02
N GLY A 119 -4.72 9.43 -18.45
CA GLY A 119 -4.41 10.03 -19.75
C GLY A 119 -2.93 10.34 -19.94
N SER A 120 -2.21 10.62 -18.85
CA SER A 120 -0.79 10.96 -18.85
C SER A 120 0.11 9.75 -18.56
N ALA A 121 -0.46 8.57 -18.33
CA ALA A 121 0.31 7.37 -18.04
C ALA A 121 0.93 6.84 -19.34
N ASN A 122 2.21 6.48 -19.30
CA ASN A 122 2.95 5.95 -20.45
C ASN A 122 2.63 4.47 -20.70
N ILE A 123 1.37 4.18 -21.03
CA ILE A 123 0.83 2.82 -21.19
C ILE A 123 0.15 2.74 -22.56
N ASN A 124 0.32 1.59 -23.23
CA ASN A 124 -0.41 1.32 -24.46
C ASN A 124 -1.93 1.35 -24.21
N ALA A 125 -2.69 1.97 -25.10
CA ALA A 125 -4.13 2.17 -24.92
C ALA A 125 -4.89 0.84 -24.72
N ALA A 126 -4.43 -0.24 -25.36
CA ALA A 126 -5.00 -1.58 -25.22
C ALA A 126 -4.81 -2.21 -23.83
N ASP A 127 -3.76 -1.81 -23.10
CA ASP A 127 -3.39 -2.38 -21.81
C ASP A 127 -3.82 -1.49 -20.63
N LYS A 128 -4.34 -0.29 -20.91
CA LYS A 128 -4.70 0.69 -19.89
C LYS A 128 -5.84 0.20 -18.99
N GLU A 129 -6.92 -0.30 -19.59
CA GLU A 129 -8.06 -0.79 -18.81
C GLU A 129 -7.70 -2.00 -17.96
N SER A 130 -6.90 -2.92 -18.51
CA SER A 130 -6.42 -4.10 -17.78
C SER A 130 -5.41 -3.74 -16.68
N ALA A 131 -4.59 -2.70 -16.88
CA ALA A 131 -3.72 -2.15 -15.85
C ALA A 131 -4.53 -1.55 -14.69
N ILE A 132 -5.55 -0.73 -14.98
CA ILE A 132 -6.45 -0.16 -13.97
C ILE A 132 -7.23 -1.27 -13.24
N ALA A 133 -7.67 -2.30 -13.97
CA ALA A 133 -8.26 -3.52 -13.43
C ALA A 133 -7.34 -4.16 -12.39
N GLY A 134 -6.12 -4.45 -12.83
CA GLY A 134 -5.11 -5.14 -12.04
C GLY A 134 -4.81 -4.34 -10.79
N LEU A 135 -4.70 -3.01 -10.91
CA LEU A 135 -4.39 -2.12 -9.80
C LEU A 135 -5.42 -2.23 -8.66
N PHE A 136 -6.72 -2.15 -8.96
CA PHE A 136 -7.77 -2.32 -7.95
C PHE A 136 -7.96 -3.80 -7.53
N ALA A 137 -7.79 -4.77 -8.43
CA ALA A 137 -7.82 -6.17 -8.00
C ALA A 137 -6.68 -6.46 -7.00
N ALA A 138 -5.50 -5.90 -7.24
CA ALA A 138 -4.32 -6.06 -6.40
C ALA A 138 -4.52 -5.47 -4.99
N THR A 139 -5.15 -4.30 -4.86
CA THR A 139 -5.43 -3.70 -3.54
C THR A 139 -6.41 -4.53 -2.72
N TYR A 140 -7.50 -5.02 -3.31
CA TYR A 140 -8.51 -5.78 -2.56
C TYR A 140 -8.13 -7.25 -2.30
N ILE A 141 -7.16 -7.80 -3.04
CA ILE A 141 -6.62 -9.15 -2.79
C ILE A 141 -5.41 -9.11 -1.84
N GLY A 142 -4.52 -8.12 -1.97
CA GLY A 142 -3.24 -8.10 -1.25
C GLY A 142 -2.80 -6.73 -0.70
N GLY A 143 -3.67 -5.73 -0.70
CA GLY A 143 -3.48 -4.46 -0.01
C GLY A 143 -2.68 -3.40 -0.76
N SER A 144 -2.40 -2.31 -0.05
CA SER A 144 -1.76 -1.10 -0.59
C SER A 144 -0.35 -1.32 -1.13
N VAL A 145 0.34 -2.35 -0.67
CA VAL A 145 1.69 -2.72 -1.15
C VAL A 145 1.61 -3.32 -2.55
N ASN A 146 0.63 -4.20 -2.79
CA ASN A 146 0.40 -4.77 -4.12
C ASN A 146 -0.14 -3.72 -5.08
N TYR A 147 -0.98 -2.80 -4.59
CA TYR A 147 -1.42 -1.62 -5.33
C TYR A 147 -0.22 -0.78 -5.80
N ALA A 148 0.69 -0.42 -4.89
CA ALA A 148 1.89 0.35 -5.22
C ALA A 148 2.77 -0.37 -6.26
N ALA A 149 3.02 -1.67 -6.05
CA ALA A 149 3.83 -2.48 -6.95
C ALA A 149 3.23 -2.58 -8.36
N LEU A 150 1.92 -2.82 -8.49
CA LEU A 150 1.26 -2.84 -9.80
C LEU A 150 1.19 -1.45 -10.43
N GLY A 151 1.00 -0.40 -9.64
CA GLY A 151 1.03 0.98 -10.13
C GLY A 151 2.33 1.31 -10.85
N GLU A 152 3.45 0.90 -10.28
CA GLU A 152 4.76 1.09 -10.89
C GLU A 152 5.03 0.11 -12.05
N MET A 153 4.73 -1.18 -11.87
CA MET A 153 4.95 -2.21 -12.91
C MET A 153 4.18 -1.92 -14.20
N THR A 154 2.96 -1.38 -14.07
CA THR A 154 2.12 -1.02 -15.23
C THR A 154 2.43 0.38 -15.75
N GLY A 155 3.13 1.23 -15.00
CA GLY A 155 3.38 2.63 -15.35
C GLY A 155 2.24 3.59 -14.99
N LEU A 156 1.17 3.12 -14.33
CA LEU A 156 0.06 3.97 -13.87
C LEU A 156 0.51 5.04 -12.86
N SER A 157 1.56 4.76 -12.08
CA SER A 157 2.14 5.73 -11.16
C SER A 157 2.76 6.95 -11.86
N GLY A 158 3.01 6.89 -13.17
CA GLY A 158 3.48 8.02 -13.97
C GLY A 158 2.42 9.11 -14.15
N ASP A 159 1.13 8.77 -14.06
CA ASP A 159 0.04 9.75 -13.98
C ASP A 159 -0.31 10.02 -12.52
N ALA A 160 0.43 10.94 -11.90
CA ALA A 160 0.31 11.21 -10.47
C ALA A 160 -1.10 11.69 -10.07
N SER A 161 -1.79 12.41 -10.96
CA SER A 161 -3.17 12.87 -10.73
C SER A 161 -4.13 11.68 -10.67
N PHE A 162 -4.09 10.81 -11.67
CA PHE A 162 -4.88 9.58 -11.67
C PHE A 162 -4.53 8.70 -10.47
N PHE A 163 -3.24 8.44 -10.24
CA PHE A 163 -2.80 7.53 -9.19
C PHE A 163 -3.15 8.04 -7.79
N SER A 164 -3.09 9.36 -7.57
CA SER A 164 -3.57 9.99 -6.33
C SER A 164 -5.08 9.85 -6.15
N ALA A 165 -5.86 10.18 -7.18
CA ALA A 165 -7.31 10.08 -7.13
C ALA A 165 -7.77 8.63 -6.91
N ALA A 166 -7.16 7.68 -7.62
CA ALA A 166 -7.40 6.24 -7.45
C ALA A 166 -7.06 5.76 -6.04
N THR A 167 -5.93 6.22 -5.46
CA THR A 167 -5.54 5.87 -4.08
C THR A 167 -6.49 6.47 -3.04
N ALA A 168 -6.95 7.70 -3.25
CA ALA A 168 -7.91 8.35 -2.36
C ALA A 168 -9.28 7.63 -2.40
N ALA A 169 -9.76 7.31 -3.60
CA ALA A 169 -10.98 6.54 -3.80
C ALA A 169 -10.86 5.16 -3.17
N ASP A 170 -9.75 4.45 -3.39
CA ASP A 170 -9.50 3.13 -2.83
C ASP A 170 -9.60 3.11 -1.30
N ASN A 171 -8.92 4.03 -0.62
CA ASN A 171 -8.95 4.08 0.84
C ASN A 171 -10.35 4.46 1.39
N LEU A 172 -11.07 5.36 0.72
CA LEU A 172 -12.43 5.74 1.10
C LEU A 172 -13.40 4.57 0.95
N PHE A 173 -13.40 3.89 -0.20
CA PHE A 173 -14.26 2.75 -0.46
C PHE A 173 -13.86 1.52 0.37
N SER A 174 -12.57 1.33 0.65
CA SER A 174 -12.09 0.31 1.60
C SER A 174 -12.67 0.53 3.00
N ALA A 175 -12.72 1.77 3.49
CA ALA A 175 -13.34 2.08 4.78
C ALA A 175 -14.85 1.76 4.79
N ILE A 176 -15.56 2.09 3.71
CA ILE A 176 -16.99 1.75 3.54
C ILE A 176 -17.17 0.23 3.51
N PHE A 177 -16.40 -0.47 2.69
CA PHE A 177 -16.43 -1.92 2.56
C PHE A 177 -16.19 -2.63 3.91
N LEU A 178 -15.14 -2.23 4.64
CA LEU A 178 -14.84 -2.79 5.96
C LEU A 178 -15.92 -2.45 6.99
N SER A 179 -16.51 -1.25 6.92
CA SER A 179 -17.64 -0.87 7.78
C SER A 179 -18.86 -1.75 7.53
N VAL A 180 -19.21 -1.99 6.26
CA VAL A 180 -20.30 -2.91 5.89
C VAL A 180 -19.99 -4.31 6.43
N LEU A 181 -18.78 -4.83 6.20
CA LEU A 181 -18.36 -6.15 6.67
C LEU A 181 -18.45 -6.27 8.20
N GLY A 182 -18.05 -5.24 8.94
CA GLY A 182 -18.13 -5.17 10.40
C GLY A 182 -19.57 -5.09 10.93
N LEU A 183 -20.51 -4.56 10.14
CA LEU A 183 -21.93 -4.50 10.49
C LEU A 183 -22.70 -5.78 10.13
N LEU A 184 -22.17 -6.62 9.23
CA LEU A 184 -22.83 -7.87 8.81
C LEU A 184 -23.19 -8.82 9.96
N PRO A 185 -22.35 -9.02 11.00
CA PRO A 185 -22.72 -9.83 12.17
C PRO A 185 -23.93 -9.28 12.95
N GLY A 186 -24.22 -7.97 12.83
CA GLY A 186 -25.39 -7.34 13.45
C GLY A 186 -26.70 -7.56 12.69
N VAL A 187 -26.65 -8.08 11.46
CA VAL A 187 -27.85 -8.35 10.66
C VAL A 187 -28.50 -9.63 11.16
N GLN A 188 -29.65 -9.50 11.84
CA GLN A 188 -30.37 -10.60 12.51
C GLN A 188 -30.66 -11.81 11.60
N TRP A 189 -30.89 -11.60 10.30
CA TRP A 189 -31.09 -12.68 9.35
C TRP A 189 -29.81 -13.52 9.15
N LEU A 190 -28.67 -12.84 9.00
CA LEU A 190 -27.36 -13.47 8.79
C LEU A 190 -26.85 -14.12 10.08
N ALA A 191 -26.99 -13.42 11.21
CA ALA A 191 -26.62 -13.89 12.54
C ALA A 191 -27.37 -15.17 12.96
N ARG A 192 -28.61 -15.37 12.46
CA ARG A 192 -29.37 -16.61 12.68
C ARG A 192 -28.91 -17.78 11.80
N ARG A 193 -28.28 -17.50 10.65
CA ARG A 193 -27.87 -18.53 9.67
C ARG A 193 -26.48 -19.09 9.95
N PHE A 194 -25.64 -18.34 10.65
CA PHE A 194 -24.30 -18.78 11.06
C PHE A 194 -24.28 -18.98 12.57
N HIS A 195 -24.07 -20.23 13.03
CA HIS A 195 -23.97 -20.53 14.46
C HIS A 195 -22.84 -19.72 15.11
N HIS A 196 -23.13 -19.16 16.28
CA HIS A 196 -22.12 -18.59 17.17
C HIS A 196 -21.08 -19.67 17.47
N HIS A 197 -19.95 -19.66 16.77
CA HIS A 197 -18.76 -20.25 17.34
C HIS A 197 -18.40 -19.38 18.54
N PRO A 198 -18.13 -19.96 19.72
CA PRO A 198 -17.49 -19.22 20.80
C PRO A 198 -16.33 -18.50 20.15
N GLN A 199 -16.24 -17.17 20.34
CA GLN A 199 -15.12 -16.42 19.82
C GLN A 199 -13.84 -17.12 20.27
N THR A 200 -13.21 -17.91 19.38
CA THR A 200 -11.75 -17.86 19.30
C THR A 200 -11.52 -16.37 19.25
N LYS A 201 -10.89 -15.82 20.29
CA LYS A 201 -10.48 -14.43 20.31
C LYS A 201 -9.64 -14.21 19.05
N ILE A 202 -10.31 -13.92 17.94
CA ILE A 202 -9.75 -13.19 16.83
C ILE A 202 -9.50 -11.89 17.53
N HIS A 203 -8.24 -11.69 17.92
CA HIS A 203 -7.73 -10.38 18.28
C HIS A 203 -8.19 -9.49 17.13
N SER A 204 -9.32 -8.82 17.34
CA SER A 204 -9.68 -7.66 16.56
C SER A 204 -8.45 -6.79 16.63
N SER A 205 -7.93 -6.44 15.49
CA SER A 205 -6.74 -5.63 15.28
C SER A 205 -6.94 -4.17 15.75
N ASN A 206 -7.58 -3.97 16.90
CA ASN A 206 -7.04 -3.11 17.93
C ASN A 206 -6.08 -3.96 18.75
N SER A 207 -4.85 -4.10 18.25
CA SER A 207 -3.75 -4.61 19.05
C SER A 207 -3.46 -3.64 20.20
N THR A 208 -4.26 -3.67 21.26
CA THR A 208 -3.66 -3.71 22.59
C THR A 208 -2.86 -5.00 22.60
N ILE A 209 -1.60 -4.86 22.18
CA ILE A 209 -0.55 -5.86 22.31
C ILE A 209 -0.65 -6.34 23.76
N SER A 210 -1.17 -7.55 23.95
CA SER A 210 -1.05 -8.22 25.24
C SER A 210 0.45 -8.29 25.55
N GLU A 211 0.80 -7.78 26.72
CA GLU A 211 2.13 -7.83 27.34
C GLU A 211 2.70 -9.25 27.27
N SER A 212 3.39 -9.54 26.18
CA SER A 212 4.10 -10.77 25.92
C SER A 212 5.46 -10.34 25.40
N ASN A 213 6.36 -9.97 26.32
CA ASN A 213 7.74 -9.56 26.05
C ASN A 213 7.87 -8.69 24.80
N THR A 214 7.48 -7.42 24.90
CA THR A 214 7.78 -6.43 23.85
C THR A 214 9.29 -6.32 23.75
N VAL A 215 9.88 -7.09 22.84
CA VAL A 215 11.26 -6.85 22.42
C VAL A 215 11.24 -5.44 21.84
N SER A 216 11.82 -4.50 22.59
CA SER A 216 11.81 -3.09 22.27
C SER A 216 12.49 -2.88 20.94
N MET A 217 11.89 -2.08 20.05
CA MET A 217 12.54 -1.62 18.83
C MET A 217 13.87 -0.97 19.22
N THR A 218 14.96 -1.50 18.69
CA THR A 218 16.31 -0.97 18.90
C THR A 218 16.81 -0.31 17.62
N PRO A 219 17.68 0.70 17.70
CA PRO A 219 18.32 1.28 16.51
C PRO A 219 19.02 0.22 15.65
N THR A 220 19.58 -0.81 16.28
CA THR A 220 20.19 -1.94 15.58
C THR A 220 19.14 -2.71 14.78
N SER A 221 17.99 -3.05 15.38
CA SER A 221 16.92 -3.77 14.68
C SER A 221 16.30 -3.02 13.50
N LEU A 222 16.22 -1.69 13.60
CA LEU A 222 15.73 -0.84 12.51
C LEU A 222 16.76 -0.76 11.37
N CYS A 223 18.04 -0.61 11.72
CA CYS A 223 19.13 -0.56 10.74
C CYS A 223 19.30 -1.90 10.01
N THR A 224 19.21 -3.03 10.72
CA THR A 224 19.25 -4.36 10.11
C THR A 224 18.04 -4.59 9.20
N ALA A 225 16.83 -4.16 9.59
CA ALA A 225 15.65 -4.27 8.73
C ALA A 225 15.85 -3.52 7.41
N LEU A 226 16.32 -2.27 7.45
CA LEU A 226 16.61 -1.46 6.26
C LEU A 226 17.75 -2.06 5.43
N ALA A 227 18.81 -2.55 6.07
CA ALA A 227 19.95 -3.15 5.38
C ALA A 227 19.54 -4.43 4.64
N VAL A 228 18.74 -5.30 5.29
CA VAL A 228 18.24 -6.53 4.67
C VAL A 228 17.26 -6.19 3.55
N ALA A 229 16.34 -5.24 3.75
CA ALA A 229 15.37 -4.85 2.73
C ALA A 229 16.03 -4.26 1.48
N THR A 230 16.98 -3.33 1.65
CA THR A 230 17.74 -2.75 0.53
C THR A 230 18.60 -3.80 -0.17
N LEU A 231 19.24 -4.71 0.57
CA LEU A 231 19.99 -5.83 -0.02
C LEU A 231 19.08 -6.73 -0.87
N LEU A 232 17.88 -7.07 -0.38
CA LEU A 232 16.91 -7.88 -1.13
C LEU A 232 16.46 -7.19 -2.41
N VAL A 233 16.22 -5.88 -2.39
CA VAL A 233 15.91 -5.09 -3.60
C VAL A 233 17.06 -5.17 -4.60
N THR A 234 18.29 -4.88 -4.17
CA THR A 234 19.45 -4.91 -5.07
C THR A 234 19.71 -6.30 -5.66
N LEU A 235 19.52 -7.37 -4.88
CA LEU A 235 19.67 -8.73 -5.35
C LEU A 235 18.55 -9.10 -6.34
N SER A 236 17.33 -8.62 -6.10
CA SER A 236 16.22 -8.79 -7.02
C SER A 236 16.47 -8.08 -8.36
N ASP A 237 17.00 -6.86 -8.34
CA ASP A 237 17.35 -6.12 -9.57
C ASP A 237 18.46 -6.82 -10.35
N ALA A 238 19.51 -7.26 -9.66
CA ALA A 238 20.60 -8.02 -10.27
C ALA A 238 20.11 -9.34 -10.88
N LEU A 239 19.17 -10.03 -10.22
CA LEU A 239 18.63 -11.29 -10.74
C LEU A 239 17.65 -11.06 -11.88
N SER A 240 16.83 -10.00 -11.82
CA SER A 240 15.88 -9.65 -12.89
C SER A 240 16.59 -9.26 -14.17
N THR A 241 17.70 -8.52 -14.06
CA THR A 241 18.56 -8.17 -15.21
C THR A 241 19.30 -9.39 -15.76
N TRP A 242 19.75 -10.30 -14.89
CA TRP A 242 20.40 -11.54 -15.33
C TRP A 242 19.44 -12.51 -16.05
N LEU A 243 18.18 -12.56 -15.63
CA LEU A 243 17.13 -13.40 -16.22
C LEU A 243 16.40 -12.75 -17.41
N ASP A 244 16.76 -11.51 -17.79
CA ASP A 244 16.08 -10.69 -18.80
C ASP A 244 14.56 -10.57 -18.58
N PHE A 245 14.15 -10.55 -17.31
CA PHE A 245 12.74 -10.56 -16.90
C PHE A 245 12.37 -9.22 -16.26
N SER A 246 12.28 -8.17 -17.08
CA SER A 246 12.10 -6.78 -16.66
C SER A 246 10.82 -6.53 -15.84
N GLY A 247 9.70 -7.19 -16.19
CA GLY A 247 8.45 -7.13 -15.43
C GLY A 247 8.43 -7.99 -14.15
N GLY A 248 9.47 -8.80 -13.94
CA GLY A 248 9.55 -9.78 -12.87
C GLY A 248 10.09 -9.29 -11.54
N ARG A 249 10.60 -8.05 -11.50
CA ARG A 249 11.33 -7.52 -10.33
C ARG A 249 10.57 -7.75 -9.04
N TYR A 250 9.29 -7.40 -8.98
CA TYR A 250 8.49 -7.52 -7.76
C TYR A 250 8.14 -8.97 -7.40
N ILE A 251 7.99 -9.84 -8.41
CA ILE A 251 7.76 -11.26 -8.20
C ILE A 251 9.02 -11.90 -7.59
N ILE A 252 10.18 -11.64 -8.19
CA ILE A 252 11.48 -12.12 -7.70
C ILE A 252 11.74 -11.59 -6.29
N LEU A 253 11.51 -10.30 -6.05
CA LEU A 253 11.68 -9.67 -4.75
C LEU A 253 10.82 -10.33 -3.67
N THR A 254 9.55 -10.61 -4.00
CA THR A 254 8.61 -11.26 -3.08
C THR A 254 9.06 -12.68 -2.76
N ILE A 255 9.40 -13.48 -3.79
CA ILE A 255 9.88 -14.86 -3.60
C ILE A 255 11.16 -14.87 -2.77
N LEU A 256 12.12 -14.02 -3.09
CA LEU A 256 13.41 -13.94 -2.41
C LEU A 256 13.23 -13.54 -0.94
N THR A 257 12.43 -12.50 -0.68
CA THR A 257 12.18 -12.05 0.69
C THR A 257 11.52 -13.14 1.51
N LEU A 258 10.48 -13.75 0.94
CA LEU A 258 9.65 -14.71 1.65
C LEU A 258 10.40 -16.03 1.88
N ALA A 259 11.23 -16.45 0.92
CA ALA A 259 12.16 -17.57 1.07
C ALA A 259 13.17 -17.29 2.19
N LEU A 260 13.80 -16.12 2.19
CA LEU A 260 14.78 -15.73 3.20
C LEU A 260 14.14 -15.67 4.61
N ALA A 261 12.98 -15.01 4.75
CA ALA A 261 12.24 -14.91 5.99
C ALA A 261 11.83 -16.29 6.55
N THR A 262 11.49 -17.23 5.67
CA THR A 262 11.12 -18.60 6.05
C THR A 262 12.32 -19.47 6.40
N MET A 263 13.45 -19.32 5.69
CA MET A 263 14.65 -20.11 5.93
C MET A 263 15.42 -19.65 7.16
N VAL A 264 15.34 -18.36 7.51
CA VAL A 264 16.03 -17.76 8.65
C VAL A 264 15.02 -17.08 9.59
N PRO A 265 14.31 -17.86 10.46
CA PRO A 265 13.30 -17.30 11.36
C PRO A 265 13.82 -16.21 12.31
N LYS A 266 15.13 -16.22 12.62
CA LYS A 266 15.80 -15.20 13.43
C LYS A 266 15.75 -13.80 12.79
N LEU A 267 15.56 -13.69 11.48
CA LEU A 267 15.42 -12.39 10.81
C LEU A 267 14.26 -11.58 11.35
N ARG A 268 13.16 -12.24 11.75
CA ARG A 268 12.03 -11.56 12.39
C ARG A 268 12.44 -10.88 13.70
N ASP A 269 13.29 -11.52 14.47
CA ASP A 269 13.74 -11.00 15.76
C ASP A 269 14.86 -9.94 15.57
N TRP A 270 15.66 -10.07 14.51
CA TRP A 270 16.67 -9.07 14.16
C TRP A 270 16.10 -7.84 13.48
N CYS A 271 14.97 -7.95 12.79
CA CYS A 271 14.34 -6.87 12.01
C CYS A 271 13.06 -6.35 12.68
N ILE A 272 12.99 -6.40 14.02
CA ILE A 272 11.88 -5.85 14.79
C ILE A 272 11.76 -4.35 14.50
N GLY A 273 10.54 -3.88 14.27
CA GLY A 273 10.29 -2.50 13.81
C GLY A 273 10.33 -2.32 12.29
N GLY A 274 10.69 -3.36 11.52
CA GLY A 274 10.71 -3.30 10.06
C GLY A 274 9.33 -2.99 9.45
N PHE A 275 8.25 -3.58 9.97
CA PHE A 275 6.89 -3.30 9.52
C PHE A 275 6.52 -1.84 9.77
N GLU A 276 6.84 -1.31 10.94
CA GLU A 276 6.56 0.06 11.34
C GLU A 276 7.35 1.07 10.51
N LEU A 277 8.61 0.77 10.15
CA LEU A 277 9.35 1.53 9.15
C LEU A 277 8.66 1.50 7.78
N GLY A 278 8.20 0.32 7.35
CA GLY A 278 7.41 0.17 6.13
C GLY A 278 6.17 1.06 6.14
N VAL A 279 5.45 1.12 7.27
CA VAL A 279 4.27 1.99 7.43
C VAL A 279 4.66 3.47 7.30
N VAL A 280 5.71 3.93 7.98
CA VAL A 280 6.17 5.32 7.90
C VAL A 280 6.57 5.70 6.46
N LEU A 281 7.37 4.87 5.80
CA LEU A 281 7.81 5.11 4.43
C LEU A 281 6.64 5.06 3.43
N SER A 282 5.61 4.25 3.69
CA SER A 282 4.40 4.20 2.86
C SER A 282 3.63 5.52 2.90
N PHE A 283 3.61 6.21 4.05
CA PHE A 283 2.95 7.53 4.16
C PHE A 283 3.70 8.61 3.38
N VAL A 284 5.03 8.55 3.35
CA VAL A 284 5.85 9.44 2.49
C VAL A 284 5.51 9.19 1.02
N PHE A 285 5.38 7.92 0.62
CA PHE A 285 4.94 7.53 -0.72
C PHE A 285 3.54 8.04 -1.07
N PHE A 286 2.55 7.86 -0.19
CA PHE A 286 1.21 8.40 -0.44
C PHE A 286 1.21 9.93 -0.53
N GLY A 287 2.02 10.60 0.29
CA GLY A 287 2.23 12.05 0.20
C GLY A 287 2.86 12.47 -1.13
N SER A 288 3.88 11.76 -1.63
CA SER A 288 4.53 12.09 -2.90
C SER A 288 3.62 11.88 -4.10
N ILE A 289 2.79 10.83 -4.09
CA ILE A 289 1.75 10.62 -5.10
C ILE A 289 0.77 11.80 -5.10
N ALA A 290 0.28 12.13 -3.92
CA ALA A 290 -0.76 13.13 -3.74
C ALA A 290 -0.30 14.56 -4.05
N ALA A 291 0.98 14.85 -3.86
CA ALA A 291 1.57 16.12 -4.27
C ALA A 291 1.47 16.34 -5.79
N GLY A 292 1.50 15.28 -6.60
CA GLY A 292 1.36 15.38 -8.06
C GLY A 292 -0.06 15.64 -8.56
N ALA A 293 -1.08 15.65 -7.69
CA ALA A 293 -2.45 15.96 -8.09
C ALA A 293 -2.67 17.48 -8.22
N ASP A 294 -2.72 17.97 -9.46
CA ASP A 294 -3.12 19.35 -9.78
C ASP A 294 -4.64 19.41 -9.98
N VAL A 295 -5.34 19.93 -8.96
CA VAL A 295 -6.81 20.01 -8.95
C VAL A 295 -7.31 21.03 -9.97
N VAL A 296 -6.54 22.09 -10.22
CA VAL A 296 -6.91 23.12 -11.19
C VAL A 296 -6.83 22.55 -12.61
N ALA A 297 -5.75 21.83 -12.91
CA ALA A 297 -5.61 21.11 -14.18
C ALA A 297 -6.74 20.08 -14.37
N MET A 298 -7.07 19.29 -13.33
CA MET A 298 -8.18 18.33 -13.40
C MET A 298 -9.53 18.99 -13.68
N LEU A 299 -9.84 20.11 -13.04
CA LEU A 299 -11.09 20.86 -13.25
C LEU A 299 -11.17 21.54 -14.61
N SER A 300 -10.03 21.84 -15.25
CA SER A 300 -10.02 22.42 -16.60
C SER A 300 -10.26 21.41 -17.72
N VAL A 301 -10.15 20.11 -17.42
CA VAL A 301 -10.34 19.00 -18.37
C VAL A 301 -11.71 18.31 -18.17
N ALA A 302 -12.37 18.54 -17.03
CA ALA A 302 -13.71 18.05 -16.70
C ALA A 302 -14.83 18.94 -17.26
#